data_AF-A0A8S1CQL8-F1
#
_entry.id   AF-A0A8S1CQL8-F1
#
_cell.length_a   1.000
_cell.length_b   1.000
_cell.length_c   1.000
_cell.angle_alpha   90.00
_cell.angle_beta   90.00
_cell.angle_gamma   90.00
#
_symmetry.space_group_name_H-M   'P 1'
#
loop_
_entity.id
_entity.type
_entity.pdbx_description
1 polymer ?
#
loop_
_entity_poly.entity_id
_entity_poly.type
_entity_poly.pdbx_seq_one_letter_code
_entity_poly.pdbx_strand_id
1 'polypeptide(L)'
;MGIIISRFRKNITSKERLQLISKDISKIESFKLHTQQKQRAVVGRVILFSVLLIILAASALYFWALPDRTIEKILYLAPFLLSPFLIVFLKRIINWYYARQITHNEIKLMRLKDEKKKLLEQVMDTETYKNAKEILEQFAPEQLRKENLQQQQQQSVAPKMTPQTQALARTSANTLQSAQLLNQELRRRTMTPLPPQIAGQPLAQPQPQQMPYPALPQRPQMARPILPRERGVMDKIVEFIVGDGPGNRFALICKQCASHNGMALQEEFEYLGY
;
A
#
# COMPACT_ATOMS: atom_id res chain seq x y z
N MET A 1 25.73 46.63 16.20
CA MET A 1 26.07 45.20 16.03
C MET A 1 25.10 44.55 15.04
N GLY A 2 25.24 44.74 13.71
CA GLY A 2 24.19 44.29 12.79
C GLY A 2 24.50 44.31 11.28
N ILE A 3 25.71 43.91 10.86
CA ILE A 3 26.10 43.97 9.42
C ILE A 3 26.67 42.64 8.88
N ILE A 4 26.71 41.54 9.65
CA ILE A 4 27.52 40.36 9.26
C ILE A 4 26.70 39.18 8.69
N ILE A 5 25.35 39.23 8.67
CA ILE A 5 24.54 38.04 8.26
C ILE A 5 24.19 38.01 6.75
N SER A 6 24.53 39.03 5.94
CA SER A 6 24.12 39.05 4.52
C SER A 6 25.04 38.29 3.55
N ARG A 7 26.23 37.83 3.97
CA ARG A 7 27.26 37.32 3.04
C ARG A 7 27.18 35.83 2.68
N PHE A 8 26.20 35.08 3.18
CA PHE A 8 26.11 33.63 2.94
C PHE A 8 24.83 33.18 2.21
N ARG A 9 24.21 34.04 1.40
CA ARG A 9 23.29 33.56 0.35
C ARG A 9 24.09 33.14 -0.87
N LYS A 10 24.69 31.94 -0.79
CA LYS A 10 25.12 31.22 -1.98
C LYS A 10 23.84 30.87 -2.76
N ASN A 11 23.69 31.38 -3.97
CA ASN A 11 22.56 31.02 -4.83
C ASN A 11 22.67 29.52 -5.13
N ILE A 12 21.78 28.72 -4.55
CA ILE A 12 21.70 27.27 -4.77
C ILE A 12 21.46 27.06 -6.27
N THR A 13 22.33 26.29 -6.93
CA THR A 13 22.20 25.97 -8.36
C THR A 13 20.89 25.22 -8.60
N SER A 14 20.25 25.40 -9.76
CA SER A 14 18.98 24.75 -10.12
C SER A 14 18.99 23.24 -9.83
N LYS A 15 20.11 22.56 -10.16
CA LYS A 15 20.35 21.13 -9.88
C LYS A 15 20.33 20.78 -8.39
N GLU A 16 20.98 21.56 -7.54
CA GLU A 16 21.04 21.34 -6.09
C GLU A 16 19.67 21.57 -5.44
N ARG A 17 18.91 22.56 -5.92
CA ARG A 17 17.53 22.80 -5.48
C ARG A 17 16.58 21.68 -5.90
N LEU A 18 16.73 21.14 -7.12
CA LEU A 18 15.99 19.94 -7.56
C LEU A 18 16.32 18.71 -6.72
N GLN A 19 17.60 18.50 -6.36
CA GLN A 19 18.02 17.41 -5.48
C GLN A 19 17.36 17.51 -4.11
N LEU A 20 17.33 18.71 -3.52
CA LEU A 20 16.68 18.95 -2.22
C LEU A 20 15.18 18.64 -2.27
N ILE A 21 14.48 19.17 -3.28
CA ILE A 21 13.04 18.94 -3.46
C ILE A 21 12.76 17.44 -3.69
N SER A 22 13.56 16.76 -4.51
CA SER A 22 13.42 15.32 -4.74
C SER A 22 13.63 14.50 -3.47
N LYS A 23 14.61 14.88 -2.65
CA LYS A 23 14.90 14.23 -1.36
C LYS A 23 13.75 14.44 -0.37
N ASP A 24 13.20 15.64 -0.31
CA ASP A 24 12.07 15.96 0.57
C ASP A 24 10.78 15.23 0.13
N ILE A 25 10.52 15.12 -1.18
CA ILE A 25 9.42 14.31 -1.74
C ILE A 25 9.57 12.85 -1.29
N SER A 26 10.74 12.24 -1.51
CA SER A 26 11.01 10.85 -1.13
C SER A 26 10.90 10.62 0.38
N LYS A 27 11.36 11.57 1.19
CA LYS A 27 11.24 11.53 2.66
C LYS A 27 9.77 11.58 3.12
N ILE A 28 8.94 12.41 2.48
CA ILE A 28 7.52 12.51 2.81
C ILE A 28 6.76 11.27 2.35
N GLU A 29 7.06 10.75 1.15
CA GLU A 29 6.42 9.54 0.62
C GLU A 29 6.74 8.29 1.45
N SER A 30 8.01 8.09 1.82
CA SER A 30 8.41 7.00 2.73
C SER A 30 7.78 7.14 4.13
N PHE A 31 7.64 8.36 4.64
CA PHE A 31 6.97 8.60 5.92
C PHE A 31 5.46 8.29 5.85
N LYS A 32 4.79 8.56 4.73
CA LYS A 32 3.35 8.32 4.54
C LYS A 32 3.00 6.83 4.71
N LEU A 33 3.81 5.93 4.13
CA LEU A 33 3.59 4.48 4.19
C LEU A 33 3.54 3.95 5.63
N HIS A 34 4.42 4.44 6.51
CA HIS A 34 4.50 3.95 7.88
C HIS A 34 3.56 4.67 8.88
N THR A 35 2.90 5.75 8.48
CA THR A 35 2.13 6.60 9.42
C THR A 35 0.80 5.96 9.82
N GLN A 36 0.09 5.31 8.90
CA GLN A 36 -1.21 4.68 9.18
C GLN A 36 -1.10 3.48 10.13
N GLN A 37 -0.11 2.60 9.92
CA GLN A 37 0.10 1.44 10.79
C GLN A 37 0.49 1.87 12.21
N LYS A 38 1.35 2.89 12.33
CA LYS A 38 1.73 3.46 13.63
C LYS A 38 0.53 4.07 14.34
N GLN A 39 -0.37 4.74 13.63
CA GLN A 39 -1.60 5.30 14.20
C GLN A 39 -2.46 4.20 14.85
N ARG A 40 -2.71 3.09 14.16
CA ARG A 40 -3.50 1.97 14.69
C ARG A 40 -2.84 1.36 15.94
N ALA A 41 -1.52 1.16 15.90
CA ALA A 41 -0.76 0.64 17.04
C ALA A 41 -0.78 1.59 18.25
N VAL A 42 -0.67 2.90 18.03
CA VAL A 42 -0.73 3.91 19.10
C VAL A 42 -2.13 3.94 19.73
N VAL A 43 -3.19 3.95 18.91
CA VAL A 43 -4.58 3.90 19.41
C VAL A 43 -4.82 2.61 20.22
N GLY A 44 -4.36 1.47 19.72
CA GLY A 44 -4.46 0.18 20.41
C GLY A 44 -3.74 0.18 21.77
N ARG A 45 -2.51 0.70 21.83
CA ARG A 45 -1.74 0.83 23.09
C ARG A 45 -2.45 1.74 24.09
N VAL A 46 -2.94 2.90 23.65
CA VAL A 46 -3.65 3.85 24.53
C VAL A 46 -4.89 3.21 25.13
N ILE A 47 -5.69 2.50 24.31
CA ILE A 47 -6.87 1.77 24.79
C ILE A 47 -6.45 0.68 25.78
N LEU A 48 -5.43 -0.12 25.45
CA LEU A 48 -4.93 -1.19 26.32
C LEU A 48 -4.50 -0.66 27.69
N PHE A 49 -3.66 0.37 27.73
CA PHE A 49 -3.21 0.97 28.99
C PHE A 49 -4.35 1.59 29.79
N SER A 50 -5.32 2.22 29.12
CA SER A 50 -6.50 2.78 29.80
C SER A 50 -7.33 1.68 30.48
N VAL A 51 -7.59 0.57 29.78
CA VAL A 51 -8.33 -0.58 30.33
C VAL A 51 -7.55 -1.22 31.49
N LEU A 52 -6.24 -1.39 31.34
CA LEU A 52 -5.38 -1.91 32.41
C LEU A 52 -5.42 -1.03 33.66
N LEU A 53 -5.32 0.29 33.50
CA LEU A 53 -5.42 1.24 34.61
C LEU A 53 -6.78 1.17 35.31
N ILE A 54 -7.87 1.04 34.56
CA ILE A 54 -9.22 0.90 35.12
C ILE A 54 -9.34 -0.39 35.94
N ILE A 55 -8.84 -1.51 35.42
CA ILE A 55 -8.87 -2.80 36.13
C ILE A 55 -8.01 -2.74 37.40
N LEU A 56 -6.81 -2.16 37.32
CA LEU A 56 -5.93 -1.99 38.47
C LEU A 56 -6.58 -1.10 39.53
N ALA A 57 -7.17 0.02 39.14
CA ALA A 57 -7.89 0.91 40.04
C ALA A 57 -9.12 0.21 40.67
N ALA A 58 -9.91 -0.55 39.89
CA ALA A 58 -11.02 -1.36 40.40
C ALA A 58 -10.53 -2.38 41.43
N SER A 59 -9.47 -3.12 41.11
CA SER A 59 -8.93 -4.15 42.00
C SER A 59 -8.39 -3.54 43.28
N ALA A 60 -7.64 -2.43 43.21
CA ALA A 60 -7.14 -1.73 44.38
C ALA A 60 -8.31 -1.26 45.26
N LEU A 61 -9.33 -0.62 44.67
CA LEU A 61 -10.53 -0.21 45.41
C LEU A 61 -11.24 -1.40 46.05
N TYR A 62 -11.39 -2.50 45.32
CA TYR A 62 -12.02 -3.73 45.84
C TYR A 62 -11.28 -4.31 47.05
N PHE A 63 -9.94 -4.35 47.01
CA PHE A 63 -9.13 -4.87 48.11
C PHE A 63 -8.99 -3.88 49.29
N TRP A 64 -9.15 -2.58 49.07
CA TRP A 64 -8.87 -1.56 50.07
C TRP A 64 -10.12 -0.93 50.71
N ALA A 65 -11.28 -0.92 50.04
CA ALA A 65 -12.48 -0.30 50.59
C ALA A 65 -13.79 -0.76 49.93
N LEU A 66 -14.70 -1.32 50.73
CA LEU A 66 -16.16 -1.27 50.48
C LEU A 66 -16.74 -0.23 51.46
N PRO A 67 -16.78 1.07 51.10
CA PRO A 67 -17.28 2.11 52.00
C PRO A 67 -18.78 1.96 52.23
N ASP A 68 -19.26 2.32 53.44
CA ASP A 68 -20.70 2.27 53.77
C ASP A 68 -21.47 3.52 53.30
N ARG A 69 -20.81 4.68 53.19
CA ARG A 69 -21.43 5.96 52.84
C ARG A 69 -21.69 6.10 51.34
N THR A 70 -22.86 6.64 50.97
CA THR A 70 -23.27 6.82 49.57
C THR A 70 -22.41 7.83 48.80
N ILE A 71 -21.93 8.89 49.46
CA ILE A 71 -21.10 9.93 48.83
C ILE A 71 -19.75 9.36 48.38
N GLU A 72 -19.12 8.53 49.21
CA GLU A 72 -17.86 7.87 48.88
C GLU A 72 -18.03 6.91 47.70
N LYS A 73 -19.12 6.14 47.67
CA LYS A 73 -19.47 5.27 46.52
C LYS A 73 -19.59 6.07 45.22
N ILE A 74 -20.23 7.24 45.23
CA ILE A 74 -20.36 8.09 44.04
C ILE A 74 -19.00 8.62 43.60
N LEU A 75 -18.15 9.06 44.53
CA LEU A 75 -16.81 9.55 44.22
C LEU A 75 -15.92 8.48 43.58
N TYR A 76 -16.01 7.22 44.05
CA TYR A 76 -15.28 6.08 43.47
C TYR A 76 -15.87 5.59 42.14
N LEU A 77 -17.19 5.71 41.94
CA LEU A 77 -17.85 5.32 40.69
C LEU A 77 -17.70 6.37 39.58
N ALA A 78 -17.57 7.64 39.94
CA ALA A 78 -17.39 8.76 39.01
C ALA A 78 -16.25 8.55 37.98
N PRO A 79 -15.02 8.13 38.35
CA PRO A 79 -13.96 7.89 37.36
C PRO A 79 -14.28 6.72 36.42
N PHE A 80 -15.01 5.70 36.86
CA PHE A 80 -15.47 4.61 35.98
C PHE A 80 -16.50 5.09 34.97
N LEU A 81 -17.41 5.96 35.37
CA LEU A 81 -18.38 6.57 34.47
C LEU A 81 -17.75 7.59 33.52
N LEU A 82 -16.74 8.35 33.97
CA LEU A 82 -16.05 9.36 33.16
C LEU A 82 -15.05 8.74 32.18
N SER A 83 -14.42 7.63 32.56
CA SER A 83 -13.42 6.92 31.77
C SER A 83 -13.82 6.61 30.32
N PRO A 84 -15.00 6.03 30.00
CA PRO A 84 -15.39 5.77 28.62
C PRO A 84 -15.49 7.05 27.78
N PHE A 85 -15.96 8.15 28.37
CA PHE A 85 -15.98 9.46 27.69
C PHE A 85 -14.56 9.96 27.42
N LEU A 86 -13.66 9.82 28.42
CA LEU A 86 -12.26 10.21 28.28
C LEU A 86 -11.54 9.40 27.20
N ILE A 87 -11.76 8.08 27.14
CA ILE A 87 -11.17 7.19 26.11
C ILE A 87 -11.65 7.59 24.71
N VAL A 88 -12.95 7.82 24.53
CA VAL A 88 -13.52 8.26 23.24
C VAL A 88 -12.95 9.64 22.85
N PHE A 89 -12.86 10.55 23.80
CA PHE A 89 -12.28 11.88 23.59
C PHE A 89 -10.80 11.79 23.18
N LEU A 90 -10.00 10.99 23.88
CA LEU A 90 -8.58 10.81 23.58
C LEU A 90 -8.37 10.15 22.22
N LYS A 91 -9.17 9.13 21.89
CA LYS A 91 -9.21 8.52 20.55
C LYS A 91 -9.52 9.55 19.48
N ARG A 92 -10.50 10.44 19.73
CA ARG A 92 -10.89 11.51 18.80
C ARG A 92 -9.76 12.51 18.59
N ILE A 93 -9.05 12.91 19.64
CA ILE A 93 -7.87 13.79 19.54
C ILE A 93 -6.77 13.12 18.74
N ILE A 94 -6.41 11.86 19.05
CA ILE A 94 -5.35 11.14 18.34
C ILE A 94 -5.69 11.03 16.86
N ASN A 95 -6.92 10.61 16.53
CA ASN A 95 -7.36 10.48 15.15
C ASN A 95 -7.34 11.83 14.41
N TRP A 96 -7.80 12.91 15.06
CA TRP A 96 -7.75 14.25 14.51
C TRP A 96 -6.31 14.74 14.29
N TYR A 97 -5.40 14.51 15.23
CA TYR A 97 -3.99 14.89 15.13
C TYR A 97 -3.32 14.20 13.94
N TYR A 98 -3.48 12.88 13.81
CA TYR A 98 -2.91 12.13 12.69
C TYR A 98 -3.57 12.51 11.36
N ALA A 99 -4.90 12.69 11.32
CA ALA A 99 -5.58 13.16 10.12
C ALA A 99 -5.05 14.54 9.69
N ARG A 100 -4.92 15.47 10.64
CA ARG A 100 -4.36 16.80 10.40
C ARG A 100 -2.92 16.73 9.90
N GLN A 101 -2.10 15.88 10.49
CA GLN A 101 -0.70 15.69 10.08
C GLN A 101 -0.60 15.09 8.67
N ILE A 102 -1.43 14.10 8.33
CA ILE A 102 -1.49 13.51 6.99
C ILE A 102 -1.88 14.57 5.95
N THR A 103 -2.98 15.30 6.19
CA THR A 103 -3.43 16.36 5.29
C THR A 103 -2.37 17.44 5.11
N HIS A 104 -1.70 17.86 6.19
CA HIS A 104 -0.62 18.84 6.11
C HIS A 104 0.56 18.33 5.26
N ASN A 105 0.96 17.07 5.44
CA ASN A 105 2.02 16.45 4.64
C ASN A 105 1.62 16.29 3.16
N GLU A 106 0.36 15.97 2.87
CA GLU A 106 -0.17 15.90 1.49
C GLU A 106 -0.15 17.26 0.79
N ILE A 107 -0.57 18.32 1.49
CA ILE A 107 -0.48 19.70 0.98
C ILE A 107 0.99 20.08 0.71
N LYS A 108 1.90 19.72 1.62
CA LYS A 108 3.33 19.97 1.44
C LYS A 108 3.90 19.20 0.25
N LEU A 109 3.49 17.93 0.06
CA LEU A 109 3.90 17.10 -1.07
C LEU A 109 3.42 17.69 -2.40
N MET A 110 2.16 18.14 -2.46
CA MET A 110 1.60 18.83 -3.63
C MET A 110 2.41 20.08 -3.98
N ARG A 111 2.74 20.91 -2.99
CA ARG A 111 3.54 22.14 -3.19
C ARG A 111 4.94 21.82 -3.71
N LEU A 112 5.62 20.82 -3.15
CA LEU A 112 6.96 20.41 -3.58
C LEU A 112 6.95 19.84 -5.01
N LYS A 113 5.92 19.08 -5.38
CA LYS A 113 5.75 18.58 -6.75
C LYS A 113 5.51 19.71 -7.75
N ASP A 114 4.71 20.71 -7.39
CA ASP A 114 4.48 21.90 -8.22
C ASP A 114 5.74 22.76 -8.36
N GLU A 115 6.49 22.98 -7.27
CA GLU A 115 7.77 23.70 -7.30
C GLU A 115 8.81 22.97 -8.16
N LYS A 116 8.88 21.63 -8.05
CA LYS A 116 9.73 20.81 -8.93
C LYS A 116 9.37 21.04 -10.40
N LYS A 117 8.08 21.03 -10.75
CA LYS A 117 7.62 21.22 -12.13
C LYS A 117 7.99 22.61 -12.66
N LYS A 118 7.73 23.67 -11.89
CA LYS A 118 8.08 25.06 -12.26
C LYS A 118 9.58 25.26 -12.45
N LEU A 119 10.39 24.67 -11.58
CA LEU A 119 11.84 24.81 -11.67
C LEU A 119 12.42 24.04 -12.85
N LEU A 120 11.80 22.92 -13.21
CA LEU A 120 12.17 22.13 -14.39
C LEU A 120 11.80 22.83 -15.71
N GLU A 121 10.64 23.51 -15.74
CA GLU A 121 10.24 24.40 -16.84
C GLU A 121 11.22 25.59 -16.97
N GLN A 122 11.59 26.22 -15.85
CA GLN A 122 12.59 27.28 -15.84
C GLN A 122 13.95 26.82 -16.39
N VAL A 123 14.40 25.59 -16.04
CA VAL A 123 15.65 25.02 -16.58
C VAL A 123 15.55 24.81 -18.09
N MET A 124 14.40 24.38 -18.60
CA MET A 124 14.17 24.18 -20.02
C MET A 124 14.24 25.50 -20.81
N ASP A 125 13.74 26.60 -20.23
CA ASP A 125 13.72 27.92 -20.86
C ASP A 125 15.04 28.70 -20.74
N THR A 126 15.83 28.45 -19.68
CA THR A 126 17.01 29.26 -19.35
C THR A 126 18.35 28.56 -19.59
N GLU A 127 18.40 27.24 -19.48
CA GLU A 127 19.64 26.49 -19.68
C GLU A 127 19.76 25.97 -21.12
N THR A 128 20.99 25.67 -21.55
CA THR A 128 21.22 25.14 -22.90
C THR A 128 20.57 23.76 -23.05
N TYR A 129 20.12 23.41 -24.26
CA TYR A 129 19.45 22.13 -24.55
C TYR A 129 20.17 20.91 -23.97
N LYS A 130 21.51 20.89 -24.01
CA LYS A 130 22.32 19.78 -23.46
C LYS A 130 22.23 19.68 -21.93
N ASN A 131 22.31 20.80 -21.22
CA ASN A 131 22.18 20.84 -19.76
C ASN A 131 20.73 20.57 -19.32
N ALA A 132 19.75 21.19 -20.00
CA ALA A 132 18.34 20.96 -19.73
C ALA A 132 17.96 19.48 -19.91
N LYS A 133 18.47 18.83 -20.98
CA LYS A 133 18.26 17.41 -21.24
C LYS A 133 18.87 16.54 -20.14
N GLU A 134 20.10 16.80 -19.69
CA GLU A 134 20.72 16.05 -18.58
C GLU A 134 19.89 16.17 -17.28
N ILE A 135 19.40 17.37 -16.96
CA ILE A 135 18.59 17.60 -15.76
C ILE A 135 17.22 16.92 -15.87
N LEU A 136 16.58 16.97 -17.04
CA LEU A 136 15.33 16.26 -17.31
C LEU A 136 15.50 14.74 -17.19
N GLU A 137 16.61 14.18 -17.68
CA GLU A 137 16.88 12.75 -17.65
C GLU A 137 17.07 12.24 -16.21
N GLN A 138 17.67 13.06 -15.34
CA GLN A 138 17.90 12.74 -13.94
C GLN A 138 16.64 12.91 -13.06
N PHE A 139 15.80 13.91 -13.30
CA PHE A 139 14.70 14.26 -12.39
C PHE A 139 13.29 14.04 -12.97
N ALA A 140 13.13 13.85 -14.28
CA ALA A 140 11.85 13.64 -14.95
C ALA A 140 11.99 12.84 -16.27
N PRO A 141 12.48 11.59 -16.25
CA PRO A 141 12.62 10.76 -17.44
C PRO A 141 11.28 10.55 -18.18
N GLU A 142 10.17 10.59 -17.45
CA GLU A 142 8.80 10.53 -17.99
C GLU A 142 8.46 11.71 -18.92
N GLN A 143 9.01 12.91 -18.68
CA GLN A 143 8.76 14.07 -19.54
C GLN A 143 9.49 13.95 -20.86
N LEU A 144 10.76 13.51 -20.85
CA LEU A 144 11.53 13.21 -22.06
C LEU A 144 10.87 12.11 -22.90
N ARG A 145 10.32 11.08 -22.25
CA ARG A 145 9.60 10.00 -22.92
C ARG A 145 8.33 10.54 -23.59
N LYS A 146 7.51 11.32 -22.88
CA LYS A 146 6.30 11.94 -23.45
C LYS A 146 6.59 12.84 -24.64
N GLU A 147 7.66 13.63 -24.58
CA GLU A 147 8.07 14.53 -25.65
C GLU A 147 8.56 13.77 -26.90
N ASN A 148 9.34 12.69 -26.70
CA ASN A 148 9.72 11.78 -27.80
C ASN A 148 8.50 11.10 -28.45
N LEU A 149 7.53 10.65 -27.64
CA LEU A 149 6.29 10.04 -28.15
C LEU A 149 5.44 11.06 -28.94
N GLN A 150 5.40 12.33 -28.51
CA GLN A 150 4.70 13.40 -29.22
C GLN A 150 5.39 13.76 -30.54
N GLN A 151 6.72 13.83 -30.57
CA GLN A 151 7.49 14.06 -31.79
C GLN A 151 7.32 12.91 -32.80
N GLN A 152 7.23 11.67 -32.33
CA GLN A 152 7.02 10.50 -33.18
C GLN A 152 5.58 10.40 -33.74
N GLN A 153 4.59 11.03 -33.08
CA GLN A 153 3.21 11.15 -33.61
C GLN A 153 3.02 12.29 -34.61
N GLN A 154 3.89 13.32 -34.61
CA GLN A 154 3.80 14.43 -35.56
C GLN A 154 4.47 14.15 -36.92
N GLN A 155 5.28 13.09 -37.03
CA GLN A 155 5.90 12.67 -38.29
C GLN A 155 5.07 11.69 -39.15
N SER A 156 3.88 11.27 -38.71
CA SER A 156 3.04 10.29 -39.42
C SER A 156 1.87 10.89 -40.22
N VAL A 157 1.69 12.21 -40.25
CA VAL A 157 0.60 12.87 -40.98
C VAL A 157 1.14 13.63 -42.20
N ALA A 158 1.55 12.89 -43.23
CA ALA A 158 1.73 13.44 -44.57
C ALA A 158 0.53 13.05 -45.45
N PRO A 159 -0.18 13.99 -46.11
CA PRO A 159 -1.33 13.67 -46.95
C PRO A 159 -0.87 13.16 -48.32
N LYS A 160 -1.22 11.93 -48.67
CA LYS A 160 -0.98 11.38 -50.01
C LYS A 160 -2.29 11.38 -50.81
N MET A 161 -2.47 12.40 -51.65
CA MET A 161 -3.50 12.43 -52.70
C MET A 161 -2.94 11.81 -53.99
N THR A 162 -3.47 10.68 -54.46
CA THR A 162 -4.10 10.46 -55.79
C THR A 162 -4.35 8.96 -56.07
N PRO A 163 -5.33 8.62 -56.94
CA PRO A 163 -6.00 7.32 -57.01
C PRO A 163 -5.58 6.45 -58.22
N GLN A 164 -5.94 5.15 -58.18
CA GLN A 164 -6.05 4.12 -59.26
C GLN A 164 -5.38 2.80 -58.80
N THR A 165 -5.77 1.57 -59.13
CA THR A 165 -6.96 0.88 -59.69
C THR A 165 -6.74 -0.62 -59.35
N GLN A 166 -7.83 -1.38 -59.31
CA GLN A 166 -7.97 -2.82 -59.04
C GLN A 166 -6.91 -3.78 -59.64
N ALA A 167 -6.60 -4.86 -58.90
CA ALA A 167 -6.44 -6.22 -59.46
C ALA A 167 -6.53 -7.30 -58.35
N LEU A 168 -7.42 -8.27 -58.56
CA LEU A 168 -7.54 -9.52 -57.80
C LEU A 168 -6.51 -10.56 -58.29
N ALA A 169 -5.84 -11.28 -57.37
CA ALA A 169 -5.49 -12.71 -57.43
C ALA A 169 -4.70 -13.08 -56.16
N ARG A 170 -5.30 -13.78 -55.18
CA ARG A 170 -5.15 -15.23 -54.91
C ARG A 170 -3.69 -15.73 -54.87
N THR A 171 -3.15 -15.97 -53.68
CA THR A 171 -2.92 -17.32 -53.09
C THR A 171 -2.20 -17.25 -51.74
N SER A 172 -2.39 -18.32 -50.95
CA SER A 172 -1.52 -18.82 -49.87
C SER A 172 -1.80 -18.34 -48.44
N ALA A 173 -2.65 -19.15 -47.79
CA ALA A 173 -2.71 -19.31 -46.34
C ALA A 173 -1.44 -19.98 -45.78
N ASN A 174 -1.27 -19.84 -44.46
CA ASN A 174 -0.31 -20.48 -43.55
C ASN A 174 0.96 -19.68 -43.23
N THR A 175 0.89 -18.80 -42.22
CA THR A 175 1.96 -18.67 -41.20
C THR A 175 1.42 -18.05 -39.90
N LEU A 176 0.76 -18.86 -39.06
CA LEU A 176 0.48 -18.53 -37.66
C LEU A 176 0.75 -19.77 -36.80
N GLN A 177 2.02 -20.14 -36.64
CA GLN A 177 2.42 -21.20 -35.72
C GLN A 177 3.94 -21.12 -35.44
N SER A 178 4.36 -20.16 -34.63
CA SER A 178 5.76 -20.12 -34.14
C SER A 178 5.99 -19.32 -32.85
N ALA A 179 4.94 -19.00 -32.08
CA ALA A 179 5.09 -18.24 -30.83
C ALA A 179 4.75 -18.99 -29.52
N GLN A 180 4.30 -20.26 -29.58
CA GLN A 180 3.75 -20.95 -28.39
C GLN A 180 4.65 -22.02 -27.75
N LEU A 181 5.84 -22.33 -28.29
CA LEU A 181 6.68 -23.41 -27.74
C LEU A 181 7.82 -22.97 -26.80
N LEU A 182 8.08 -21.67 -26.62
CA LEU A 182 9.21 -21.24 -25.78
C LEU A 182 8.88 -21.10 -24.29
N ASN A 183 7.59 -21.04 -23.91
CA ASN A 183 7.20 -20.72 -22.53
C ASN A 183 6.98 -21.95 -21.62
N GLN A 184 7.19 -23.17 -22.13
CA GLN A 184 6.88 -24.40 -21.40
C GLN A 184 8.11 -25.08 -20.76
N GLU A 185 9.33 -24.72 -21.19
CA GLU A 185 10.55 -25.44 -20.78
C GLU A 185 11.23 -24.87 -19.53
N LEU A 186 10.93 -23.64 -19.10
CA LEU A 186 11.63 -23.00 -17.97
C LEU A 186 11.05 -23.35 -16.58
N ARG A 187 9.95 -24.10 -16.50
CA ARG A 187 9.30 -24.46 -15.22
C ARG A 187 9.67 -25.85 -14.70
N ARG A 188 10.49 -26.62 -15.42
CA ARG A 188 10.84 -28.01 -15.09
C ARG A 188 12.23 -28.22 -14.46
N ARG A 189 12.94 -27.16 -14.09
CA ARG A 189 14.31 -27.27 -13.55
C ARG A 189 14.49 -26.58 -12.20
N THR A 190 13.90 -27.11 -11.13
CA THR A 190 14.55 -27.15 -9.81
C THR A 190 13.89 -28.24 -8.96
N MET A 191 14.33 -29.50 -9.14
CA MET A 191 14.05 -30.60 -8.23
C MET A 191 15.37 -30.97 -7.55
N THR A 192 15.43 -30.87 -6.23
CA THR A 192 16.48 -31.46 -5.40
C THR A 192 15.81 -32.53 -4.53
N PRO A 193 16.20 -33.81 -4.56
CA PRO A 193 15.64 -34.82 -3.69
C PRO A 193 16.53 -35.01 -2.44
N LEU A 194 15.91 -35.09 -1.26
CA LEU A 194 16.51 -35.62 -0.03
C LEU A 194 15.50 -36.60 0.63
N PRO A 195 15.94 -37.69 1.28
CA PRO A 195 15.10 -38.84 1.58
C PRO A 195 14.35 -38.70 2.92
N PRO A 196 13.24 -39.41 3.14
CA PRO A 196 12.53 -39.38 4.41
C PRO A 196 13.14 -40.36 5.43
N GLN A 197 13.45 -39.84 6.63
CA GLN A 197 13.71 -40.63 7.82
C GLN A 197 12.40 -40.94 8.56
N ILE A 198 12.40 -42.12 9.17
CA ILE A 198 11.34 -42.77 9.94
C ILE A 198 11.17 -42.08 11.30
N ALA A 199 9.92 -41.90 11.76
CA ALA A 199 9.43 -42.30 13.10
C ALA A 199 8.24 -41.45 13.59
N GLY A 200 7.24 -42.12 14.17
CA GLY A 200 6.31 -41.53 15.15
C GLY A 200 4.85 -41.49 14.72
N GLN A 201 4.12 -42.58 14.95
CA GLN A 201 2.67 -42.51 15.19
C GLN A 201 2.41 -41.76 16.52
N PRO A 202 1.19 -41.24 16.75
CA PRO A 202 0.25 -42.11 17.46
C PRO A 202 -1.22 -42.03 16.98
N LEU A 203 -1.86 -43.19 17.16
CA LEU A 203 -3.25 -43.47 17.50
C LEU A 203 -4.39 -42.96 16.61
N ALA A 204 -4.85 -43.92 15.83
CA ALA A 204 -6.20 -44.18 15.37
C ALA A 204 -7.34 -43.67 16.28
N GLN A 205 -8.29 -42.98 15.65
CA GLN A 205 -9.72 -43.04 15.98
C GLN A 205 -10.48 -43.52 14.73
N PRO A 206 -11.51 -44.37 14.85
CA PRO A 206 -12.15 -45.00 13.70
C PRO A 206 -13.14 -44.03 13.04
N GLN A 207 -12.90 -43.68 11.78
CA GLN A 207 -13.92 -43.05 10.92
C GLN A 207 -14.79 -44.12 10.26
N PRO A 208 -16.13 -43.94 10.23
CA PRO A 208 -17.00 -44.80 9.44
C PRO A 208 -16.75 -44.58 7.94
N GLN A 209 -16.72 -45.69 7.21
CA GLN A 209 -16.52 -45.77 5.76
C GLN A 209 -17.43 -44.79 5.01
N GLN A 210 -16.83 -43.83 4.30
CA GLN A 210 -17.52 -43.02 3.30
C GLN A 210 -16.99 -43.35 1.91
N MET A 211 -17.94 -43.65 1.04
CA MET A 211 -17.79 -44.03 -0.36
C MET A 211 -16.95 -43.00 -1.15
N PRO A 212 -16.19 -43.43 -2.18
CA PRO A 212 -15.39 -42.51 -2.97
C PRO A 212 -16.27 -41.70 -3.92
N TYR A 213 -16.47 -40.43 -3.60
CA TYR A 213 -16.99 -39.45 -4.55
C TYR A 213 -15.88 -39.07 -5.55
N PRO A 214 -16.19 -38.87 -6.85
CA PRO A 214 -15.21 -38.43 -7.83
C PRO A 214 -14.67 -37.05 -7.43
N ALA A 215 -13.33 -36.93 -7.39
CA ALA A 215 -12.64 -35.69 -7.07
C ALA A 215 -13.05 -34.58 -8.06
N LEU A 216 -13.77 -33.58 -7.57
CA LEU A 216 -13.97 -32.33 -8.28
C LEU A 216 -12.60 -31.74 -8.67
N PRO A 217 -12.45 -31.15 -9.86
CA PRO A 217 -11.20 -30.52 -10.26
C PRO A 217 -10.83 -29.46 -9.22
N GLN A 218 -9.74 -29.70 -8.50
CA GLN A 218 -9.23 -28.77 -7.51
C GLN A 218 -8.96 -27.45 -8.22
N ARG A 219 -9.71 -26.40 -7.85
CA ARG A 219 -9.38 -25.04 -8.27
C ARG A 219 -7.91 -24.78 -7.91
N PRO A 220 -7.13 -24.13 -8.79
CA PRO A 220 -5.79 -23.69 -8.46
C PRO A 220 -5.82 -22.95 -7.11
N GLN A 221 -5.07 -23.45 -6.13
CA GLN A 221 -4.95 -22.82 -4.82
C GLN A 221 -4.51 -21.37 -5.05
N MET A 222 -5.38 -20.42 -4.74
CA MET A 222 -5.05 -19.01 -4.87
C MET A 222 -3.89 -18.71 -3.93
N ALA A 223 -2.85 -18.03 -4.43
CA ALA A 223 -1.68 -17.65 -3.62
C ALA A 223 -2.09 -16.85 -2.37
N ARG A 224 -3.26 -16.21 -2.40
CA ARG A 224 -3.88 -15.53 -1.26
C ARG A 224 -5.34 -15.98 -1.10
N PRO A 225 -5.62 -16.90 -0.16
CA PRO A 225 -6.97 -17.39 0.04
C PRO A 225 -7.92 -16.27 0.46
N ILE A 226 -9.17 -16.38 0.01
CA ILE A 226 -10.25 -15.47 0.36
C ILE A 226 -10.67 -15.82 1.78
N LEU A 227 -10.52 -14.89 2.72
CA LEU A 227 -11.03 -15.10 4.07
C LEU A 227 -12.56 -15.25 4.00
N PRO A 228 -13.13 -16.30 4.62
CA PRO A 228 -14.56 -16.57 4.58
C PRO A 228 -15.38 -15.41 5.19
N ARG A 229 -16.61 -15.26 4.70
CA ARG A 229 -17.56 -14.22 5.12
C ARG A 229 -18.17 -14.53 6.50
N GLU A 230 -18.38 -15.81 6.79
CA GLU A 230 -18.85 -16.29 8.10
C GLU A 230 -17.64 -16.66 8.94
N ARG A 231 -17.39 -15.88 10.00
CA ARG A 231 -16.21 -16.01 10.84
C ARG A 231 -16.57 -16.19 12.30
N GLY A 232 -15.84 -17.09 12.97
CA GLY A 232 -15.98 -17.34 14.40
C GLY A 232 -15.50 -16.18 15.25
N VAL A 233 -15.78 -16.23 16.55
CA VAL A 233 -15.35 -15.19 17.52
C VAL A 233 -13.82 -15.06 17.55
N MET A 234 -13.09 -16.17 17.35
CA MET A 234 -11.63 -16.18 17.31
C MET A 234 -11.07 -15.39 16.13
N ASP A 235 -11.66 -15.51 14.95
CA ASP A 235 -11.26 -14.73 13.77
C ASP A 235 -11.50 -13.23 13.97
N LYS A 236 -12.56 -12.84 14.70
CA LYS A 236 -12.82 -11.43 15.05
C LYS A 236 -11.80 -10.90 16.06
N ILE A 237 -11.31 -11.73 16.96
CA ILE A 237 -10.24 -11.36 17.91
C ILE A 237 -8.92 -11.20 17.16
N VAL A 238 -8.59 -12.11 16.24
CA VAL A 238 -7.42 -11.97 15.36
C VAL A 238 -7.53 -10.71 14.51
N GLU A 239 -8.69 -10.43 13.94
CA GLU A 239 -8.96 -9.17 13.22
C GLU A 239 -8.78 -7.93 14.11
N PHE A 240 -9.21 -7.98 15.37
CA PHE A 240 -9.06 -6.87 16.30
C PHE A 240 -7.60 -6.64 16.72
N ILE A 241 -6.84 -7.72 16.93
CA ILE A 241 -5.44 -7.67 17.40
C ILE A 241 -4.48 -7.35 16.25
N VAL A 242 -4.65 -8.02 15.11
CA VAL A 242 -3.75 -7.95 13.95
C VAL A 242 -4.21 -6.87 12.96
N GLY A 243 -5.49 -6.51 12.96
CA GLY A 243 -6.08 -5.56 12.00
C GLY A 243 -6.37 -6.18 10.62
N ASP A 244 -6.18 -7.48 10.47
CA ASP A 244 -6.22 -8.22 9.20
C ASP A 244 -7.63 -8.77 8.87
N GLY A 245 -8.58 -7.84 8.81
CA GLY A 245 -10.00 -8.10 8.53
C GLY A 245 -10.36 -8.12 7.05
N PRO A 246 -11.54 -8.65 6.67
CA PRO A 246 -12.03 -8.58 5.28
C PRO A 246 -12.27 -7.13 4.85
N GLY A 247 -12.65 -6.25 5.78
CA GLY A 247 -12.92 -4.84 5.50
C GLY A 247 -11.68 -3.97 5.29
N ASN A 248 -10.48 -4.47 5.62
CA ASN A 248 -9.21 -3.76 5.41
C ASN A 248 -8.43 -4.29 4.19
N ARG A 249 -9.02 -5.18 3.40
CA ARG A 249 -8.41 -5.77 2.22
C ARG A 249 -9.17 -5.39 0.96
N PHE A 250 -8.45 -5.24 -0.14
CA PHE A 250 -9.02 -5.08 -1.48
C PHE A 250 -9.05 -6.41 -2.23
N ALA A 251 -10.09 -6.59 -3.03
CA ALA A 251 -10.18 -7.67 -3.99
C ALA A 251 -9.18 -7.44 -5.13
N LEU A 252 -8.36 -8.45 -5.42
CA LEU A 252 -7.48 -8.45 -6.58
C LEU A 252 -8.27 -8.96 -7.78
N ILE A 253 -8.70 -8.04 -8.65
CA ILE A 253 -9.48 -8.36 -9.85
C ILE A 253 -8.57 -8.20 -11.07
N CYS A 254 -8.46 -9.25 -11.88
CA CYS A 254 -7.73 -9.19 -13.14
C CYS A 254 -8.45 -8.25 -14.13
N LYS A 255 -7.70 -7.33 -14.76
CA LYS A 255 -8.27 -6.41 -15.77
C LYS A 255 -8.68 -7.10 -17.07
N GLN A 256 -8.02 -8.21 -17.43
CA GLN A 256 -8.24 -8.90 -18.70
C GLN A 256 -9.43 -9.88 -18.65
N CYS A 257 -9.57 -10.61 -17.54
CA CYS A 257 -10.58 -11.66 -17.42
C CYS A 257 -11.58 -11.43 -16.28
N ALA A 258 -11.50 -10.32 -15.55
CA ALA A 258 -12.35 -9.98 -14.41
C ALA A 258 -12.40 -11.05 -13.29
N SER A 259 -11.45 -11.97 -13.26
CA SER A 259 -11.38 -13.01 -12.23
C SER A 259 -10.87 -12.44 -10.89
N HIS A 260 -11.45 -12.92 -9.80
CA HIS A 260 -10.99 -12.61 -8.44
C HIS A 260 -9.82 -13.52 -8.05
N ASN A 261 -8.62 -12.95 -7.95
CA ASN A 261 -7.36 -13.66 -7.71
C ASN A 261 -6.93 -13.66 -6.23
N GLY A 262 -7.80 -13.22 -5.33
CA GLY A 262 -7.55 -13.19 -3.89
C GLY A 262 -7.75 -11.79 -3.31
N MET A 263 -7.24 -11.58 -2.09
CA MET A 263 -7.32 -10.30 -1.40
C MET A 263 -5.94 -9.82 -0.93
N ALA A 264 -5.69 -8.53 -1.04
CA ALA A 264 -4.47 -7.88 -0.55
C ALA A 264 -4.80 -6.75 0.43
N LEU A 265 -3.90 -6.42 1.35
CA LEU A 265 -4.08 -5.21 2.16
C LEU A 265 -3.97 -3.97 1.26
N GLN A 266 -4.61 -2.88 1.67
CA GLN A 266 -4.58 -1.60 0.95
C GLN A 266 -3.15 -1.13 0.63
N GLU A 267 -2.22 -1.35 1.55
CA GLU A 267 -0.80 -1.01 1.40
C GLU A 267 -0.04 -1.90 0.41
N GLU A 268 -0.44 -3.16 0.24
CA GLU A 268 0.19 -4.08 -0.71
C GLU A 268 -0.44 -3.98 -2.11
N PHE A 269 -1.68 -3.51 -2.19
CA PHE A 269 -2.44 -3.44 -3.43
C PHE A 269 -1.73 -2.60 -4.51
N GLU A 270 -1.13 -1.47 -4.12
CA GLU A 270 -0.39 -0.60 -5.06
C GLU A 270 0.82 -1.28 -5.69
N TYR A 271 1.39 -2.31 -5.05
CA TYR A 271 2.54 -3.06 -5.55
C TYR A 271 2.15 -4.34 -6.31
N LEU A 272 0.88 -4.76 -6.23
CA LEU A 272 0.37 -6.00 -6.83
C LEU A 272 -0.49 -5.75 -8.08
N GLY A 273 -0.98 -4.53 -8.29
CA GLY A 273 -1.82 -4.15 -9.43
C GLY A 273 -1.05 -3.70 -10.66
N TYR A 274 -0.44 -4.64 -11.41
CA TYR A 274 0.09 -4.41 -12.76
C TYR A 274 -0.71 -5.19 -13.80
#